data_AF-A0A450SDE9-F1
#
_entry.id   AF-A0A450SDE9-F1
#
_cell.length_a   1.000
_cell.length_b   1.000
_cell.length_c   1.000
_cell.angle_alpha   90.00
_cell.angle_beta   90.00
_cell.angle_gamma   90.00
#
_symmetry.space_group_name_H-M   'P 1'
#
loop_
_entity.id
_entity.type
_entity.pdbx_description
1 polymer ?
#
loop_
_entity_poly.entity_id
_entity_poly.type
_entity_poly.pdbx_seq_one_letter_code
_entity_poly.pdbx_strand_id
1 'polypeptide(L)'
;MSLPESLMQESGLCSPARQKRAKKRSLQGVNEYFEPVFNAAGGCRTDFCIWLLKRTISDTCWMRRDLRERSIALTQDEFDADPTLQRAFVRSLEIIGEAAKHVSEPFRSRYPVIPWRAMAGLRDRVVHDYLGVDYELVWDVVSNKVPELQTELDHILALEDTSDGAP
;
A
#
# COMPACT_ATOMS: atom_id res chain seq x y z
N MET A 1 37.41 -47.30 -12.37
CA MET A 1 37.84 -46.05 -13.04
C MET A 1 36.94 -44.95 -12.54
N SER A 2 37.45 -44.20 -11.57
CA SER A 2 36.77 -43.13 -10.84
C SER A 2 37.21 -41.79 -11.42
N LEU A 3 36.27 -40.86 -11.64
CA LEU A 3 36.59 -39.48 -12.03
C LEU A 3 37.03 -38.68 -10.79
N PRO A 4 37.95 -37.70 -10.94
CA PRO A 4 38.72 -37.17 -9.82
C PRO A 4 38.03 -36.05 -9.05
N GLU A 5 38.38 -36.04 -7.77
CA GLU A 5 37.93 -35.22 -6.65
C GLU A 5 38.76 -33.92 -6.58
N SER A 6 38.57 -32.99 -7.53
CA SER A 6 39.44 -31.79 -7.60
C SER A 6 38.74 -30.45 -7.86
N LEU A 7 37.51 -30.27 -7.39
CA LEU A 7 36.83 -28.96 -7.41
C LEU A 7 36.18 -28.60 -6.06
N MET A 8 36.79 -29.02 -4.96
CA MET A 8 36.57 -28.41 -3.65
C MET A 8 37.90 -27.96 -3.06
N GLN A 9 37.89 -26.74 -2.51
CA GLN A 9 38.97 -26.01 -1.84
C GLN A 9 40.03 -25.38 -2.74
N GLU A 10 39.86 -24.07 -2.99
CA GLU A 10 40.77 -23.10 -2.36
C GLU A 10 39.97 -21.87 -1.88
N SER A 11 40.10 -21.65 -0.57
CA SER A 11 39.56 -20.54 0.19
C SER A 11 40.43 -19.30 0.02
N GLY A 12 39.94 -18.31 -0.72
CA GLY A 12 40.44 -16.94 -0.69
C GLY A 12 39.60 -16.07 0.24
N LEU A 13 40.16 -15.73 1.40
CA LEU A 13 39.59 -14.81 2.39
C LEU A 13 39.15 -13.47 1.76
N CYS A 14 37.86 -13.14 1.85
CA CYS A 14 37.36 -11.79 1.60
C CYS A 14 36.86 -11.19 2.92
N SER A 15 37.54 -10.14 3.39
CA SER A 15 37.33 -9.44 4.66
C SER A 15 35.89 -8.98 4.93
N PRO A 16 35.47 -8.86 6.21
CA PRO A 16 34.15 -8.38 6.58
C PRO A 16 34.14 -6.85 6.65
N ALA A 17 34.06 -6.14 5.52
CA ALA A 17 33.89 -4.68 5.54
C ALA A 17 33.41 -4.10 4.21
N ARG A 18 32.10 -4.19 3.93
CA ARG A 18 31.26 -3.16 3.27
C ARG A 18 29.92 -3.76 2.85
N GLN A 19 29.00 -3.91 3.81
CA GLN A 19 27.58 -3.81 3.47
C GLN A 19 27.29 -2.33 3.18
N LYS A 20 27.69 -1.87 2.00
CA LYS A 20 27.23 -0.58 1.47
C LYS A 20 25.72 -0.70 1.33
N ARG A 21 24.99 0.07 2.14
CA ARG A 21 23.58 0.44 1.95
C ARG A 21 23.18 0.30 0.48
N ALA A 22 22.48 -0.78 0.15
CA ALA A 22 21.80 -0.90 -1.12
C ALA A 22 20.79 0.26 -1.17
N LYS A 23 21.13 1.27 -1.98
CA LYS A 23 20.41 2.53 -2.04
C LYS A 23 19.05 2.23 -2.64
N LYS A 24 18.04 2.14 -1.78
CA LYS A 24 16.59 2.43 -1.91
C LYS A 24 16.20 3.08 -3.27
N ARG A 25 16.33 2.36 -4.38
CA ARG A 25 16.13 2.86 -5.75
C ARG A 25 14.84 2.36 -6.41
N SER A 26 14.12 1.43 -5.78
CA SER A 26 12.80 0.95 -6.24
C SER A 26 11.64 1.91 -5.90
N LEU A 27 11.86 2.91 -5.05
CA LEU A 27 10.84 3.88 -4.65
C LEU A 27 10.68 5.04 -5.65
N GLN A 28 11.66 5.28 -6.51
CA GLN A 28 11.74 6.52 -7.28
C GLN A 28 10.66 6.58 -8.39
N GLY A 29 10.49 5.51 -9.18
CA GLY A 29 9.60 5.54 -10.35
C GLY A 29 8.09 5.59 -10.06
N VAL A 30 7.63 5.07 -8.92
CA VAL A 30 6.20 5.15 -8.54
C VAL A 30 5.90 6.50 -7.91
N ASN A 31 6.79 7.00 -7.04
CA ASN A 31 6.62 8.32 -6.44
C ASN A 31 6.70 9.42 -7.51
N GLU A 32 7.60 9.29 -8.50
CA GLU A 32 7.68 10.18 -9.67
C GLU A 32 6.38 10.26 -10.49
N TYR A 33 5.52 9.23 -10.45
CA TYR A 33 4.23 9.24 -11.14
C TYR A 33 3.15 10.03 -10.39
N PHE A 34 3.20 10.04 -9.05
CA PHE A 34 2.22 10.74 -8.23
C PHE A 34 2.60 12.19 -7.94
N GLU A 35 3.89 12.54 -7.89
CA GLU A 35 4.35 13.91 -7.62
C GLU A 35 3.75 14.96 -8.58
N PRO A 36 3.66 14.75 -9.91
CA PRO A 36 3.00 15.71 -10.80
C PRO A 36 1.51 15.88 -10.50
N VAL A 37 0.84 14.80 -10.08
CA VAL A 37 -0.58 14.81 -9.70
C VAL A 37 -0.78 15.57 -8.39
N PHE A 38 0.07 15.31 -7.39
CA PHE A 38 0.08 16.04 -6.12
C PHE A 38 0.34 17.53 -6.32
N ASN A 39 1.30 17.87 -7.19
CA ASN A 39 1.68 19.26 -7.45
C ASN A 39 0.64 20.01 -8.30
N ALA A 40 -0.15 19.32 -9.13
CA ALA A 40 -1.21 19.92 -9.95
C ALA A 40 -2.51 20.20 -9.16
N ALA A 41 -2.75 19.53 -8.03
CA ALA A 41 -4.00 19.62 -7.28
C ALA A 41 -4.21 20.96 -6.53
N GLY A 42 -3.20 21.84 -6.45
CA GLY A 42 -3.33 23.23 -6.00
C GLY A 42 -3.76 23.45 -4.53
N GLY A 43 -4.03 22.40 -3.75
CA GLY A 43 -4.47 22.45 -2.35
C GLY A 43 -3.39 22.02 -1.33
N CYS A 44 -3.77 21.97 -0.04
CA CYS A 44 -2.92 21.42 1.02
C CYS A 44 -2.61 19.94 0.73
N ARG A 45 -1.32 19.58 0.78
CA ARG A 45 -0.85 18.20 0.52
C ARG A 45 -1.56 17.17 1.42
N THR A 46 -1.88 17.53 2.65
CA THR A 46 -2.59 16.64 3.59
C THR A 46 -4.02 16.41 3.12
N ASP A 47 -4.77 17.46 2.81
CA ASP A 47 -6.18 17.37 2.42
C ASP A 47 -6.35 16.54 1.15
N PHE A 48 -5.45 16.72 0.17
CA PHE A 48 -5.43 15.89 -1.02
C PHE A 48 -5.14 14.41 -0.68
N CYS A 49 -4.19 14.13 0.22
CA CYS A 49 -3.89 12.76 0.61
C CYS A 49 -5.05 12.10 1.35
N ILE A 50 -5.75 12.83 2.22
CA ILE A 50 -6.95 12.34 2.91
C ILE A 50 -8.09 12.09 1.91
N TRP A 51 -8.31 13.02 0.98
CA TRP A 51 -9.28 12.82 -0.10
C TRP A 51 -8.94 11.59 -0.95
N LEU A 52 -7.67 11.43 -1.33
CA LEU A 52 -7.20 10.30 -2.12
C LEU A 52 -7.37 8.98 -1.37
N LEU A 53 -7.03 8.94 -0.07
CA LEU A 53 -7.27 7.78 0.79
C LEU A 53 -8.76 7.41 0.81
N LYS A 54 -9.64 8.39 1.09
CA LYS A 54 -11.09 8.17 1.10
C LYS A 54 -11.58 7.62 -0.23
N ARG A 55 -11.15 8.23 -1.33
CA ARG A 55 -11.53 7.84 -2.70
C ARG A 55 -11.10 6.41 -3.00
N THR A 56 -9.82 6.09 -2.82
CA THR A 56 -9.27 4.77 -3.13
C THR A 56 -9.82 3.67 -2.22
N ILE A 57 -10.01 3.94 -0.94
CA ILE A 57 -10.62 3.00 0.01
C ILE A 57 -12.08 2.74 -0.36
N SER A 58 -12.84 3.79 -0.69
CA SER A 58 -14.22 3.66 -1.16
C SER A 58 -14.29 2.85 -2.45
N ASP A 59 -13.43 3.14 -3.43
CA ASP A 59 -13.36 2.42 -4.69
C ASP A 59 -13.02 0.94 -4.48
N THR A 60 -12.11 0.63 -3.55
CA THR A 60 -11.75 -0.74 -3.18
C THR A 60 -12.91 -1.47 -2.52
N CYS A 61 -13.62 -0.82 -1.59
CA CYS A 61 -14.83 -1.37 -0.98
C CYS A 61 -15.95 -1.58 -2.02
N TRP A 62 -16.06 -0.69 -3.00
CA TRP A 62 -16.99 -0.83 -4.12
C TRP A 62 -16.62 -2.02 -5.01
N MET A 63 -15.36 -2.14 -5.46
CA MET A 63 -14.89 -3.29 -6.26
C MET A 63 -15.15 -4.63 -5.58
N ARG A 64 -15.06 -4.69 -4.25
CA ARG A 64 -15.36 -5.90 -3.49
C ARG A 64 -16.86 -6.21 -3.41
N ARG A 65 -17.72 -5.19 -3.39
CA ARG A 65 -19.18 -5.36 -3.28
C ARG A 65 -19.88 -5.42 -4.64
N ASP A 66 -19.25 -4.91 -5.69
CA ASP A 66 -19.89 -4.64 -6.97
C ASP A 66 -18.94 -4.94 -8.12
N LEU A 67 -19.23 -6.03 -8.83
CA LEU A 67 -18.83 -6.18 -10.23
C LEU A 67 -20.11 -6.14 -11.06
N ARG A 68 -20.71 -4.93 -11.11
CA ARG A 68 -21.78 -4.40 -11.97
C ARG A 68 -23.13 -5.12 -12.10
N GLU A 69 -23.27 -6.39 -11.73
CA GLU A 69 -24.55 -7.13 -11.89
C GLU A 69 -24.89 -8.08 -10.72
N ARG A 70 -23.95 -8.34 -9.83
CA ARG A 70 -24.14 -9.26 -8.70
C ARG A 70 -24.15 -8.46 -7.41
N SER A 71 -25.32 -8.29 -6.79
CA SER A 71 -25.49 -7.68 -5.45
C SER A 71 -24.92 -8.56 -4.32
N ILE A 72 -23.79 -9.22 -4.55
CA ILE A 72 -23.18 -10.23 -3.68
C ILE A 72 -21.71 -9.84 -3.50
N ALA A 73 -21.20 -9.95 -2.27
CA ALA A 73 -19.80 -9.70 -2.01
C ALA A 73 -18.90 -10.70 -2.76
N LEU A 74 -17.83 -10.19 -3.36
CA LEU A 74 -16.78 -10.97 -3.99
C LEU A 74 -16.24 -12.02 -3.01
N THR A 75 -16.08 -13.25 -3.49
CA THR A 75 -15.48 -14.35 -2.74
C THR A 75 -13.98 -14.46 -3.03
N GLN A 76 -13.23 -15.15 -2.15
CA GLN A 76 -11.80 -15.36 -2.35
C GLN A 76 -11.51 -16.16 -3.63
N ASP A 77 -12.31 -17.20 -3.92
CA ASP A 77 -12.16 -18.00 -5.13
C ASP A 77 -12.34 -17.18 -6.43
N GLU A 78 -13.29 -16.23 -6.44
CA GLU A 78 -13.49 -15.30 -7.56
C GLU A 78 -12.32 -14.33 -7.72
N PHE A 79 -11.75 -13.86 -6.60
CA PHE A 79 -10.53 -13.06 -6.61
C PHE A 79 -9.32 -13.84 -7.13
N ASP A 80 -9.15 -15.09 -6.70
CA ASP A 80 -8.04 -15.95 -7.13
C ASP A 80 -8.14 -16.34 -8.61
N ALA A 81 -9.35 -16.39 -9.15
CA ALA A 81 -9.62 -16.68 -10.56
C ALA A 81 -9.45 -15.47 -11.49
N ASP A 82 -9.34 -14.24 -10.97
CA ASP A 82 -9.21 -13.01 -11.78
C ASP A 82 -7.88 -12.26 -11.54
N PRO A 83 -6.87 -12.50 -12.38
CA PRO A 83 -5.59 -11.81 -12.31
C PRO A 83 -5.68 -10.29 -12.51
N THR A 84 -6.71 -9.80 -13.20
CA THR A 84 -6.92 -8.36 -13.40
C THR A 84 -7.41 -7.71 -12.12
N LEU A 85 -8.33 -8.36 -11.41
CA LEU A 85 -8.83 -7.92 -10.12
C LEU A 85 -7.73 -7.94 -9.06
N GLN A 86 -6.91 -8.99 -9.05
CA GLN A 86 -5.69 -9.07 -8.25
C GLN A 86 -4.76 -7.87 -8.45
N ARG A 87 -4.41 -7.57 -9.71
CA ARG A 87 -3.56 -6.41 -10.04
C ARG A 87 -4.22 -5.08 -9.68
N ALA A 88 -5.54 -4.96 -9.84
CA ALA A 88 -6.28 -3.77 -9.46
C ALA A 88 -6.22 -3.53 -7.95
N PHE A 89 -6.45 -4.56 -7.13
CA PHE A 89 -6.36 -4.44 -5.67
C PHE A 89 -4.95 -4.14 -5.19
N VAL A 90 -3.92 -4.79 -5.75
CA VAL A 90 -2.52 -4.44 -5.44
C VAL A 90 -2.27 -2.95 -5.72
N ARG A 91 -2.68 -2.46 -6.89
CA ARG A 91 -2.51 -1.05 -7.24
C ARG A 91 -3.26 -0.11 -6.29
N SER A 92 -4.47 -0.46 -5.87
CA SER A 92 -5.22 0.31 -4.86
C SER A 92 -4.48 0.38 -3.53
N LEU A 93 -3.92 -0.74 -3.05
CA LEU A 93 -3.15 -0.78 -1.81
C LEU A 93 -1.84 0.04 -1.91
N GLU A 94 -1.18 0.04 -3.07
CA GLU A 94 -0.02 0.90 -3.32
C GLU A 94 -0.37 2.39 -3.22
N ILE A 95 -1.49 2.80 -3.83
CA ILE A 95 -1.98 4.18 -3.77
C ILE A 95 -2.30 4.58 -2.33
N ILE A 96 -2.98 3.71 -1.58
CA ILE A 96 -3.30 3.93 -0.17
C ILE A 96 -2.01 4.12 0.64
N GLY A 97 -1.02 3.24 0.45
CA GLY A 97 0.24 3.33 1.16
C GLY A 97 1.04 4.59 0.81
N GLU A 98 1.02 5.02 -0.44
CA GLU A 98 1.71 6.25 -0.83
C GLU A 98 1.01 7.48 -0.26
N ALA A 99 -0.31 7.59 -0.39
CA ALA A 99 -1.08 8.69 0.19
C ALA A 99 -0.86 8.80 1.71
N ALA A 100 -0.84 7.67 2.44
CA ALA A 100 -0.59 7.66 3.87
C ALA A 100 0.80 8.20 4.29
N LYS A 101 1.83 8.10 3.44
CA LYS A 101 3.16 8.66 3.71
C LYS A 101 3.18 10.19 3.63
N HIS A 102 2.35 10.75 2.77
CA HIS A 102 2.32 12.19 2.48
C HIS A 102 1.34 12.96 3.38
N VAL A 103 0.55 12.26 4.21
CA VAL A 103 -0.24 12.88 5.30
C VAL A 103 0.73 13.51 6.31
N SER A 104 0.48 14.78 6.67
CA SER A 104 1.36 15.50 7.60
C SER A 104 1.42 14.86 8.99
N GLU A 105 2.55 15.01 9.67
CA GLU A 105 2.73 14.49 11.04
C GLU A 105 1.71 15.06 12.06
N PRO A 106 1.34 16.35 12.02
CA PRO A 106 0.32 16.88 12.93
C PRO A 106 -1.03 16.19 12.79
N PHE A 107 -1.45 15.88 11.55
CA PHE A 107 -2.70 15.18 11.29
C PHE A 107 -2.63 13.72 11.78
N ARG A 108 -1.53 13.02 11.48
CA ARG A 108 -1.31 11.65 11.95
C ARG A 108 -1.27 11.54 13.48
N SER A 109 -0.70 12.55 14.14
CA SER A 109 -0.64 12.62 15.60
C SER A 109 -2.01 12.91 16.23
N ARG A 110 -2.87 13.68 15.55
CA ARG A 110 -4.24 13.94 15.98
C ARG A 110 -5.11 12.68 15.92
N TYR A 111 -4.87 11.82 14.93
CA TYR A 111 -5.65 10.61 14.68
C TYR A 111 -4.80 9.33 14.75
N PRO A 112 -4.31 8.93 15.94
CA PRO A 112 -3.47 7.75 16.11
C PRO A 112 -4.24 6.43 15.98
N VAL A 113 -5.57 6.46 15.97
CA VAL A 113 -6.44 5.29 15.74
C VAL A 113 -6.19 4.68 14.36
N ILE A 114 -5.86 5.50 13.36
CA ILE A 114 -5.47 5.01 12.04
C ILE A 114 -4.01 4.53 12.09
N PRO A 115 -3.73 3.30 11.64
CA PRO A 115 -2.39 2.74 11.65
C PRO A 115 -1.54 3.28 10.47
N TRP A 116 -1.28 4.59 10.45
CA TRP A 116 -0.58 5.30 9.36
C TRP A 116 0.74 4.64 8.94
N ARG A 117 1.53 4.19 9.91
CA ARG A 117 2.81 3.52 9.66
C ARG A 117 2.63 2.17 8.96
N ALA A 118 1.58 1.43 9.31
CA ALA A 118 1.26 0.16 8.67
C ALA A 118 0.78 0.39 7.23
N MET A 119 -0.08 1.40 7.02
CA MET A 119 -0.55 1.79 5.68
C MET A 119 0.62 2.20 4.79
N ALA A 120 1.52 3.06 5.28
CA ALA A 120 2.72 3.48 4.56
C ALA A 120 3.64 2.31 4.16
N GLY A 121 3.62 1.22 4.92
CA GLY A 121 4.37 0.00 4.65
C GLY A 121 3.63 -1.06 3.82
N LEU A 122 2.39 -0.80 3.36
CA LEU A 122 1.59 -1.79 2.62
C LEU A 122 2.31 -2.29 1.37
N ARG A 123 2.94 -1.38 0.61
CA ARG A 123 3.70 -1.75 -0.59
C ARG A 123 4.82 -2.75 -0.27
N ASP A 124 5.59 -2.49 0.77
CA ASP A 124 6.73 -3.34 1.15
C ASP A 124 6.28 -4.71 1.69
N ARG A 125 5.03 -4.81 2.17
CA ARG A 125 4.43 -6.06 2.66
C ARG A 125 3.76 -6.87 1.56
N VAL A 126 3.07 -6.20 0.64
CA VAL A 126 2.34 -6.83 -0.47
C VAL A 126 3.30 -7.28 -1.57
N VAL A 127 4.35 -6.48 -1.83
CA VAL A 127 5.38 -6.79 -2.81
C VAL A 127 6.60 -7.31 -2.08
N HIS A 128 6.72 -8.64 -1.97
CA HIS A 128 7.90 -9.26 -1.39
C HIS A 128 9.09 -9.09 -2.35
N ASP A 129 10.20 -8.54 -1.85
CA ASP A 129 11.45 -8.30 -2.60
C ASP A 129 11.82 -9.54 -3.44
N TYR A 130 11.60 -9.44 -4.76
CA TYR A 130 11.99 -10.39 -5.82
C TYR A 130 11.27 -11.76 -5.89
N LEU A 131 10.30 -12.08 -5.03
CA LEU A 131 9.64 -13.41 -4.99
C LEU A 131 8.18 -13.46 -5.47
N GLY A 132 7.51 -12.32 -5.62
CA GLY A 132 6.11 -12.25 -6.07
C GLY A 132 5.24 -11.42 -5.14
N VAL A 133 3.95 -11.31 -5.49
CA VAL A 133 2.94 -10.64 -4.67
C VAL A 133 2.26 -11.69 -3.78
N ASP A 134 2.11 -11.37 -2.49
CA ASP A 134 1.33 -12.18 -1.56
C ASP A 134 -0.16 -11.83 -1.70
N TYR A 135 -0.86 -12.57 -2.57
CA TYR A 135 -2.27 -12.33 -2.86
C TYR A 135 -3.21 -12.74 -1.71
N GLU A 136 -2.79 -13.66 -0.83
CA GLU A 136 -3.55 -13.98 0.39
C GLU A 136 -3.55 -12.78 1.34
N LEU A 137 -2.39 -12.14 1.52
CA LEU A 137 -2.30 -10.91 2.29
C LEU A 137 -3.10 -9.76 1.66
N VAL A 138 -3.05 -9.62 0.33
CA VAL A 138 -3.87 -8.61 -0.38
C VAL A 138 -5.36 -8.83 -0.09
N TRP A 139 -5.82 -10.09 -0.17
CA TRP A 139 -7.21 -10.43 0.09
C TRP A 139 -7.62 -10.13 1.53
N ASP A 140 -6.80 -10.50 2.52
CA ASP A 140 -7.06 -10.20 3.93
C ASP A 140 -7.17 -8.69 4.18
N VAL A 141 -6.23 -7.91 3.64
CA VAL A 141 -6.24 -6.46 3.79
C VAL A 141 -7.49 -5.86 3.14
N VAL A 142 -7.84 -6.26 1.91
CA VAL A 142 -9.01 -5.74 1.18
C VAL A 142 -10.33 -6.14 1.84
N SER A 143 -10.40 -7.36 2.39
CA SER A 143 -11.63 -7.89 2.97
C SER A 143 -11.90 -7.41 4.38
N ASN A 144 -10.85 -7.27 5.19
CA ASN A 144 -10.97 -6.99 6.62
C ASN A 144 -10.52 -5.57 6.97
N LYS A 145 -9.37 -5.12 6.44
CA LYS A 145 -8.74 -3.86 6.87
C LYS A 145 -9.21 -2.63 6.13
N VAL A 146 -9.43 -2.72 4.82
CA VAL A 146 -9.92 -1.59 4.03
C VAL A 146 -11.31 -1.11 4.51
N PRO A 147 -12.28 -2.00 4.84
CA PRO A 147 -13.57 -1.57 5.39
C PRO A 147 -13.45 -0.89 6.77
N GLU A 148 -12.60 -1.42 7.66
CA GLU A 148 -12.30 -0.79 8.96
C GLU A 148 -11.76 0.64 8.74
N LEU A 149 -10.78 0.79 7.84
CA LEU A 149 -10.20 2.09 7.51
C LEU A 149 -11.21 3.06 6.88
N GLN A 150 -12.16 2.56 6.10
CA GLN A 150 -13.24 3.38 5.53
C GLN A 150 -14.06 4.03 6.65
N THR A 151 -14.52 3.23 7.62
CA THR A 151 -15.33 3.71 8.74
C THR A 151 -14.56 4.75 9.57
N GLU A 152 -13.30 4.49 9.89
CA GLU A 152 -12.48 5.43 10.67
C GLU A 152 -12.24 6.75 9.93
N LEU A 153 -11.96 6.70 8.62
CA LEU A 153 -11.78 7.92 7.81
C LEU A 153 -13.06 8.73 7.69
N ASP A 154 -14.21 8.07 7.53
CA ASP A 154 -15.50 8.75 7.47
C ASP A 154 -15.83 9.45 8.81
N HIS A 155 -15.51 8.82 9.94
CA HIS A 155 -15.64 9.45 11.25
C HIS A 155 -14.72 10.67 11.42
N ILE A 156 -13.45 10.56 11.02
CA ILE A 156 -12.48 11.67 11.12
C ILE A 156 -12.92 12.85 10.27
N LEU A 157 -13.38 12.60 9.04
CA LEU A 157 -13.84 13.65 8.14
C LEU A 157 -15.10 14.35 8.68
N ALA A 158 -16.04 13.59 9.24
CA ALA A 158 -17.21 14.17 9.89
C ALA A 158 -16.83 15.08 11.08
N LEU A 159 -15.77 14.74 11.83
CA LEU A 159 -15.27 15.57 12.92
C LEU A 159 -14.62 16.87 12.42
N GLU A 160 -13.79 16.80 11.38
CA GLU A 160 -13.15 17.99 10.80
C GLU A 160 -14.20 18.93 10.16
N ASP A 161 -15.22 18.38 9.47
CA ASP A 161 -16.33 19.16 8.90
C ASP A 161 -17.13 19.92 9.97
N THR A 162 -17.22 19.39 11.20
CA THR A 162 -17.86 20.10 12.33
C THR A 162 -16.97 21.16 12.97
N SER A 163 -15.66 21.15 12.72
CA SER A 163 -14.71 22.08 13.34
C SER A 163 -14.56 23.41 12.60
N ASP A 164 -14.88 23.45 11.30
CA ASP A 164 -14.94 24.67 10.48
C ASP A 164 -16.28 25.44 10.63
N GLY A 165 -17.17 24.98 11.52
CA GLY A 165 -18.53 25.51 11.71
C GLY A 165 -18.88 25.88 13.15
N ALA A 166 -17.92 26.28 13.98
CA ALA A 166 -18.22 26.85 15.30
C ALA A 166 -18.65 28.32 15.16
N PRO A 167 -19.88 28.70 15.58
CA PRO A 167 -20.31 30.10 15.64
C PRO A 167 -19.57 30.90 16.73
#